data_AF-A0A183LYB2-F1
#
_entry.id   AF-A0A183LYB2-F1
#
_cell.length_a   1.000
_cell.length_b   1.000
_cell.length_c   1.000
_cell.angle_alpha   90.00
_cell.angle_beta   90.00
_cell.angle_gamma   90.00
#
_symmetry.space_group_name_H-M   'P 1'
#
loop_
_entity.id
_entity.type
_entity.pdbx_description
1 polymer ?
#
loop_
_entity_poly.entity_id
_entity_poly.type
_entity_poly.pdbx_seq_one_letter_code
_entity_poly.pdbx_strand_id
1 'polypeptide(L)'
;MCIRFSIKVNDPYANIPSHKAFTHAYLSTVTTDFGEDNFLTCPLGILFTLGILLGSGGAQGRTGYQIGETMRLKSTYCLWNSFEAEENVKSLYKELNNSLTSEKTFLNEKEENVVRISTGIFVQNTYEVERSFNESIANDFEGELKQASYCSLAIVLLVYSH
;
A
#
# COMPACT_ATOMS: atom_id res chain seq x y z
N MET A 1 14.41 -24.08 15.84
CA MET A 1 15.80 -23.84 15.34
C MET A 1 15.72 -23.82 13.82
N CYS A 2 15.71 -22.64 13.19
CA CYS A 2 15.72 -22.56 11.73
C CYS A 2 17.15 -22.74 11.23
N ILE A 3 17.40 -23.86 10.55
CA ILE A 3 18.64 -24.06 9.81
C ILE A 3 18.59 -23.10 8.63
N ARG A 4 19.46 -22.07 8.65
CA ARG A 4 19.70 -21.19 7.51
C ARG A 4 20.29 -22.01 6.38
N PHE A 5 19.46 -22.57 5.50
CA PHE A 5 19.92 -22.79 4.14
C PHE A 5 20.01 -21.42 3.50
N SER A 6 21.22 -20.84 3.51
CA SER A 6 21.59 -19.77 2.59
C SER A 6 21.52 -20.34 1.18
N ILE A 7 20.32 -20.41 0.62
CA ILE A 7 20.20 -20.12 -0.80
C ILE A 7 20.73 -18.69 -0.89
N LYS A 8 21.91 -18.52 -1.50
CA LYS A 8 22.40 -17.19 -1.89
C LYS A 8 21.44 -16.65 -2.96
N VAL A 9 20.23 -16.29 -2.56
CA VAL A 9 19.45 -15.32 -3.30
C VAL A 9 20.20 -14.03 -3.02
N ASN A 10 21.05 -13.61 -3.96
CA ASN A 10 21.57 -12.25 -3.99
C ASN A 10 20.36 -11.36 -4.26
N ASP A 11 19.50 -11.16 -3.27
CA ASP A 11 18.46 -10.14 -3.32
C ASP A 11 19.17 -8.79 -3.16
N PRO A 12 19.29 -7.98 -4.22
CA PRO A 12 19.99 -6.70 -4.14
C PRO A 12 19.31 -5.72 -3.17
N TYR A 13 18.10 -6.06 -2.67
CA TYR A 13 17.32 -5.27 -1.73
C TYR A 13 17.29 -5.82 -0.31
N ALA A 14 18.06 -6.87 0.03
CA ALA A 14 18.02 -7.54 1.33
C ALA A 14 18.24 -6.61 2.55
N ASN A 15 18.91 -5.47 2.37
CA ASN A 15 19.19 -4.48 3.43
C ASN A 15 18.45 -3.14 3.21
N ILE A 16 17.51 -3.09 2.27
CA ILE A 16 16.79 -1.87 1.90
C ILE A 16 15.41 -1.89 2.61
N PRO A 17 14.94 -0.76 3.18
CA PRO A 17 13.59 -0.67 3.71
C PRO A 17 12.54 -1.09 2.69
N SER A 18 11.54 -1.86 3.12
CA SER A 18 10.51 -2.46 2.26
C SER A 18 9.86 -1.47 1.29
N HIS A 19 9.49 -0.28 1.76
CA HIS A 19 8.88 0.77 0.92
C HIS A 19 9.83 1.30 -0.18
N LYS A 20 11.14 1.36 0.07
CA LYS A 20 12.15 1.76 -0.93
C LYS A 20 12.38 0.66 -1.96
N ALA A 21 12.45 -0.60 -1.51
CA ALA A 21 12.59 -1.75 -2.40
C ALA A 21 11.37 -1.86 -3.34
N PHE A 22 10.16 -1.72 -2.80
CA PHE A 22 8.92 -1.64 -3.58
C PHE A 22 8.97 -0.49 -4.60
N THR A 23 9.31 0.73 -4.15
CA THR A 23 9.38 1.90 -5.02
C THR A 23 10.34 1.70 -6.18
N HIS A 24 11.52 1.13 -5.91
CA HIS A 24 12.51 0.85 -6.94
C HIS A 24 11.99 -0.16 -7.96
N ALA A 25 11.42 -1.29 -7.50
CA ALA A 25 10.88 -2.33 -8.39
C ALA A 25 9.69 -1.83 -9.22
N TYR A 26 8.82 -1.01 -8.62
CA TYR A 26 7.70 -0.37 -9.31
C TYR A 26 8.22 0.57 -10.41
N LEU A 27 9.12 1.50 -10.06
CA LEU A 27 9.65 2.48 -11.01
C LEU A 27 10.45 1.82 -12.14
N SER A 28 11.26 0.80 -11.85
CA SER A 28 12.03 0.09 -12.87
C SER A 28 11.16 -0.64 -13.89
N THR A 29 9.91 -0.93 -13.53
CA THR A 29 8.96 -1.64 -14.41
C THR A 29 8.04 -0.67 -15.11
N VAL A 30 7.40 0.26 -14.38
CA VAL A 30 6.39 1.15 -14.96
C VAL A 30 6.99 2.13 -15.97
N THR A 31 8.24 2.58 -15.77
CA THR A 31 8.85 3.61 -16.62
C THR A 31 9.26 3.11 -18.01
N THR A 32 9.40 1.80 -18.20
CA THR A 32 9.80 1.23 -19.50
C THR A 32 8.75 1.46 -20.58
N ASP A 33 7.49 1.62 -20.18
CA ASP A 33 6.36 1.71 -21.10
C ASP A 33 6.13 3.13 -21.62
N PHE A 34 6.79 4.15 -21.03
CA PHE A 34 6.55 5.55 -21.33
C PHE A 34 7.63 6.20 -22.21
N GLY A 35 8.78 5.57 -22.44
CA GLY A 35 9.80 6.07 -23.37
C GLY A 35 10.17 7.54 -23.15
N GLU A 36 9.81 8.42 -24.11
CA GLU A 36 10.01 9.88 -24.06
C GLU A 36 8.75 10.67 -23.66
N ASP A 37 7.63 9.99 -23.41
CA ASP A 37 6.37 10.64 -23.02
C ASP A 37 6.44 11.23 -21.61
N ASN A 38 5.58 12.23 -21.36
CA ASN A 38 5.39 12.76 -20.02
C ASN A 38 4.79 11.68 -19.11
N PHE A 39 5.52 11.32 -18.06
CA PHE A 39 5.10 10.31 -17.08
C PHE A 39 5.01 10.91 -15.67
N LEU A 40 3.91 10.62 -14.98
CA LEU A 40 3.70 11.04 -13.58
C LEU A 40 3.19 9.84 -12.78
N THR A 41 3.82 9.58 -11.63
CA THR A 41 3.39 8.52 -10.72
C THR A 41 3.73 8.85 -9.26
N CYS A 42 2.99 8.24 -8.33
CA CYS A 42 3.26 8.27 -6.90
C CYS A 42 3.36 6.83 -6.36
N PRO A 43 4.57 6.24 -6.29
CA PRO A 43 4.75 4.85 -5.85
C PRO A 43 4.25 4.60 -4.43
N LEU A 44 4.33 5.60 -3.54
CA LEU A 44 3.79 5.49 -2.18
C LEU A 44 2.27 5.35 -2.16
N GLY A 45 1.54 6.02 -3.06
CA GLY A 45 0.09 5.83 -3.19
C GLY A 45 -0.28 4.40 -3.59
N ILE A 46 0.53 3.78 -4.46
CA ILE A 46 0.36 2.37 -4.84
C ILE A 46 0.67 1.44 -3.67
N LEU A 47 1.74 1.71 -2.92
CA LEU A 47 2.09 0.98 -1.70
C LEU A 47 0.94 1.03 -0.68
N PHE A 48 0.37 2.22 -0.44
CA PHE A 48 -0.77 2.40 0.46
C PHE A 48 -1.98 1.61 -0.01
N THR A 49 -2.32 1.69 -1.30
CA THR A 49 -3.46 0.96 -1.88
C THR A 49 -3.34 -0.55 -1.68
N LEU A 50 -2.18 -1.13 -2.01
CA LEU A 50 -1.92 -2.56 -1.79
C LEU A 50 -1.86 -2.92 -0.30
N GLY A 51 -1.32 -2.00 0.52
CA GLY A 51 -1.24 -2.14 1.96
C GLY A 51 -2.61 -2.25 2.62
N ILE A 52 -3.61 -1.50 2.15
CA ILE A 52 -4.98 -1.63 2.65
C ILE A 52 -5.52 -3.03 2.38
N LEU A 53 -5.34 -3.57 1.17
CA LEU A 53 -5.88 -4.89 0.81
C LEU A 53 -5.30 -6.01 1.68
N LEU A 54 -3.98 -6.02 1.89
CA LEU A 54 -3.33 -7.00 2.74
C LEU A 54 -3.62 -6.72 4.22
N GLY A 55 -3.32 -5.52 4.70
CA GLY A 55 -3.40 -5.18 6.12
C GLY A 55 -4.81 -5.23 6.70
N SER A 56 -5.87 -4.98 5.92
CA SER A 56 -7.26 -5.12 6.41
C SER A 56 -7.75 -6.59 6.43
N GLY A 57 -6.92 -7.53 5.99
CA GLY A 57 -7.29 -8.94 5.88
C GLY A 57 -8.17 -9.27 4.67
N GLY A 58 -8.38 -8.32 3.74
CA GLY A 58 -9.17 -8.56 2.53
C GLY A 58 -8.49 -9.50 1.53
N ALA A 59 -7.16 -9.42 1.41
CA ALA A 59 -6.37 -10.29 0.55
C ALA A 59 -5.77 -11.46 1.35
N GLN A 60 -6.34 -12.66 1.18
CA GLN A 60 -5.95 -13.86 1.91
C GLN A 60 -5.18 -14.87 1.06
N GLY A 61 -4.60 -15.87 1.72
CA GLY A 61 -3.93 -17.01 1.08
C GLY A 61 -2.81 -16.58 0.12
N ARG A 62 -2.80 -17.15 -1.09
CA ARG A 62 -1.80 -16.85 -2.11
C ARG A 62 -1.85 -15.39 -2.59
N THR A 63 -3.04 -14.79 -2.62
CA THR A 63 -3.20 -13.38 -3.02
C THR A 63 -2.52 -12.46 -2.02
N GLY A 64 -2.78 -12.65 -0.72
CA GLY A 64 -2.09 -11.90 0.33
C GLY A 64 -0.57 -12.12 0.32
N TYR A 65 -0.14 -13.36 0.11
CA TYR A 65 1.28 -13.70 -0.01
C TYR A 65 1.98 -12.92 -1.14
N GLN A 66 1.39 -12.87 -2.33
CA GLN A 66 1.96 -12.15 -3.47
C GLN A 66 2.05 -10.65 -3.22
N ILE A 67 1.06 -10.06 -2.53
CA ILE A 67 1.12 -8.65 -2.11
C ILE A 67 2.28 -8.46 -1.12
N GLY A 68 2.38 -9.29 -0.09
CA GLY A 68 3.43 -9.19 0.92
C GLY A 68 4.84 -9.38 0.35
N GLU A 69 5.01 -10.31 -0.59
CA GLU A 69 6.26 -10.53 -1.32
C GLU A 69 6.63 -9.32 -2.18
N THR A 70 5.65 -8.76 -2.90
CA THR A 70 5.84 -7.55 -3.72
C THR A 70 6.24 -6.35 -2.87
N MET A 71 5.62 -6.21 -1.70
CA MET A 71 5.97 -5.18 -0.70
C MET A 71 7.28 -5.47 0.04
N ARG A 72 7.92 -6.63 -0.19
CA ARG A 72 9.20 -7.05 0.43
C ARG A 72 9.14 -7.06 1.96
N LEU A 73 8.04 -7.56 2.53
CA LEU A 73 7.86 -7.66 3.96
C LEU A 73 8.78 -8.72 4.58
N LYS A 74 9.29 -8.47 5.78
CA LYS A 74 10.15 -9.44 6.49
C LYS A 74 9.44 -10.75 6.83
N SER A 75 8.12 -10.73 6.99
CA SER A 75 7.30 -11.90 7.32
C SER A 75 7.09 -12.88 6.16
N THR A 76 7.55 -12.57 4.93
CA THR A 76 7.35 -13.44 3.75
C THR A 76 8.58 -14.25 3.34
N TYR A 77 9.74 -14.07 3.99
CA TYR A 77 11.01 -14.66 3.54
C TYR A 77 11.17 -16.18 3.80
N CYS A 78 10.40 -16.79 4.69
CA CYS A 78 10.62 -18.19 5.09
C CYS A 78 9.34 -19.04 5.04
N LEU A 79 8.26 -18.59 5.67
CA LEU A 79 6.96 -19.24 5.73
C LEU A 79 5.89 -18.15 5.74
N TRP A 80 4.88 -18.25 4.87
CA TRP A 80 3.78 -17.29 4.85
C TRP A 80 3.02 -17.32 6.17
N ASN A 81 3.04 -16.20 6.88
CA ASN A 81 2.26 -15.95 8.08
C ASN A 81 1.37 -14.74 7.82
N SER A 82 0.09 -14.98 7.51
CA SER A 82 -0.85 -13.91 7.15
C SER A 82 -1.02 -12.91 8.29
N PHE A 83 -1.18 -13.37 9.52
CA PHE A 83 -1.37 -12.50 10.68
C PHE A 83 -0.18 -11.56 10.90
N GLU A 84 1.05 -12.08 10.83
CA GLU A 84 2.25 -11.25 10.97
C GLU A 84 2.43 -10.29 9.78
N ALA A 85 2.09 -10.72 8.56
CA ALA A 85 2.12 -9.86 7.39
C ALA A 85 1.09 -8.72 7.46
N GLU A 86 -0.14 -9.02 7.88
CA GLU A 86 -1.21 -8.05 8.09
C GLU A 86 -0.79 -6.96 9.08
N GLU A 87 -0.27 -7.35 10.26
CA GLU A 87 0.16 -6.41 11.30
C GLU A 87 1.41 -5.60 10.88
N ASN A 88 2.38 -6.22 10.20
CA ASN A 88 3.54 -5.51 9.68
C ASN A 88 3.14 -4.44 8.65
N VAL A 89 2.16 -4.73 7.80
CA VAL A 89 1.65 -3.77 6.80
C VAL A 89 0.87 -2.66 7.46
N LYS A 90 -0.01 -2.95 8.43
CA LYS A 90 -0.71 -1.93 9.20
C LYS A 90 0.28 -0.97 9.87
N SER A 91 1.32 -1.50 10.50
CA SER A 91 2.36 -0.70 11.16
C SER A 91 3.10 0.19 10.15
N LEU A 92 3.57 -0.39 9.04
CA LEU A 92 4.24 0.35 7.97
C LEU A 92 3.35 1.44 7.36
N TYR A 93 2.07 1.13 7.13
CA TYR A 93 1.09 2.09 6.63
C TYR A 93 0.95 3.26 7.59
N LYS A 94 0.69 2.99 8.88
CA LYS A 94 0.50 4.02 9.90
C LYS A 94 1.74 4.89 10.07
N GLU A 95 2.93 4.29 10.10
CA GLU A 95 4.21 5.03 10.20
C GLU A 95 4.37 6.03 9.04
N LEU A 96 4.21 5.56 7.80
CA LEU A 96 4.39 6.39 6.62
C LEU A 96 3.26 7.42 6.46
N ASN A 97 2.00 7.02 6.68
CA ASN A 97 0.87 7.92 6.57
C ASN A 97 0.98 9.06 7.59
N ASN A 98 1.24 8.74 8.86
CA ASN A 98 1.40 9.76 9.91
C ASN A 98 2.56 10.70 9.61
N SER A 99 3.70 10.19 9.13
CA SER A 99 4.85 11.02 8.78
C SER A 99 4.57 11.98 7.63
N LEU A 100 3.71 11.61 6.68
CA LEU A 100 3.37 12.45 5.53
C LEU A 100 2.26 13.45 5.85
N THR A 101 1.25 13.03 6.59
CA THR A 101 0.07 13.86 6.91
C THR A 101 0.29 14.77 8.13
N SER A 102 1.34 14.53 8.91
CA SER A 102 1.77 15.46 9.97
C SER A 102 2.38 16.74 9.44
N GLU A 103 2.84 16.76 8.18
CA GLU A 103 3.43 17.95 7.56
C GLU A 103 2.35 18.97 7.19
N LYS A 104 2.51 20.20 7.69
CA LYS A 104 1.52 21.28 7.58
C LYS A 104 2.07 22.47 6.80
N THR A 105 1.18 23.14 6.09
CA THR A 105 1.45 24.41 5.39
C THR A 105 0.31 25.39 5.69
N PHE A 106 0.53 26.66 5.38
CA PHE A 106 -0.49 27.70 5.53
C PHE A 106 -0.94 28.20 4.16
N LEU A 107 -2.23 28.07 3.87
CA LEU A 107 -2.87 28.61 2.68
C LEU A 107 -3.98 29.56 3.10
N ASN A 108 -3.90 30.83 2.72
CA ASN A 108 -4.87 31.87 3.12
C ASN A 108 -5.12 31.90 4.63
N GLU A 109 -4.03 31.88 5.43
CA GLU A 109 -4.05 31.85 6.90
C GLU A 109 -4.71 30.60 7.52
N LYS A 110 -5.05 29.59 6.71
CA LYS A 110 -5.55 28.30 7.18
C LYS A 110 -4.45 27.26 7.13
N GLU A 111 -4.30 26.54 8.23
CA GLU A 111 -3.41 25.39 8.32
C GLU A 111 -4.00 24.22 7.51
N GLU A 112 -3.20 23.68 6.59
CA GLU A 112 -3.57 22.64 5.65
C GLU A 112 -2.48 21.56 5.60
N ASN A 113 -2.86 20.31 5.33
CA ASN A 113 -1.87 19.24 5.14
C ASN A 113 -1.11 19.47 3.83
N VAL A 114 0.22 19.34 3.88
CA VAL A 114 1.08 19.34 2.69
C VAL A 114 0.76 18.13 1.81
N VAL A 115 0.58 16.96 2.43
CA VAL A 115 0.28 15.71 1.74
C VAL A 115 -1.11 15.24 2.15
N ARG A 116 -1.95 14.95 1.15
CA ARG A 116 -3.25 14.31 1.32
C ARG A 116 -3.23 12.99 0.58
N ILE A 117 -3.50 11.92 1.31
CA ILE A 117 -3.60 10.56 0.77
C ILE A 117 -5.06 10.15 0.88
N SER A 118 -5.62 9.61 -0.19
CA SER A 118 -6.99 9.12 -0.19
C SER A 118 -7.05 7.84 -1.01
N THR A 119 -7.60 6.79 -0.41
CA THR A 119 -7.79 5.51 -1.09
C THR A 119 -9.25 5.12 -1.01
N GLY A 120 -9.89 4.99 -2.18
CA GLY A 120 -11.26 4.55 -2.32
C GLY A 120 -11.34 3.11 -2.82
N ILE A 121 -12.07 2.25 -2.11
CA ILE A 121 -12.37 0.87 -2.54
C ILE A 121 -13.84 0.82 -2.98
N PHE A 122 -14.05 0.63 -4.28
CA PHE A 122 -15.38 0.55 -4.87
C PHE A 122 -15.77 -0.90 -5.12
N VAL A 123 -16.78 -1.39 -4.40
CA VAL A 123 -17.26 -2.78 -4.46
C VAL A 123 -18.63 -2.83 -5.12
N GLN A 124 -18.96 -3.87 -5.88
CA GLN A 124 -20.32 -4.01 -6.42
C GLN A 124 -21.35 -4.16 -5.30
N ASN A 125 -22.48 -3.47 -5.42
CA ASN A 125 -23.58 -3.50 -4.43
C ASN A 125 -24.13 -4.91 -4.12
N THR A 126 -23.87 -5.88 -4.99
CA THR A 126 -24.34 -7.26 -4.83
C THR A 126 -23.48 -8.10 -3.89
N TYR A 127 -22.27 -7.66 -3.56
CA TYR A 127 -21.40 -8.38 -2.64
C TYR A 127 -21.68 -7.99 -1.20
N GLU A 128 -21.83 -9.00 -0.36
CA GLU A 128 -21.77 -8.83 1.09
C GLU A 128 -20.33 -8.51 1.48
N VAL A 129 -20.15 -7.47 2.29
CA VAL A 129 -18.84 -7.02 2.76
C VAL A 129 -18.71 -7.41 4.22
N GLU A 130 -17.66 -8.18 4.51
CA GLU A 130 -17.32 -8.56 5.88
C GLU A 130 -17.16 -7.32 6.76
N ARG A 131 -17.86 -7.32 7.91
CA ARG A 131 -17.87 -6.17 8.82
C ARG A 131 -16.47 -5.79 9.27
N SER A 132 -15.63 -6.78 9.62
CA SER A 132 -14.26 -6.57 10.08
C SER A 132 -13.39 -5.89 9.02
N PHE A 133 -13.56 -6.25 7.75
CA PHE A 133 -12.85 -5.62 6.64
C PHE A 133 -13.26 -4.15 6.47
N ASN A 134 -14.57 -3.86 6.47
CA ASN A 134 -15.07 -2.49 6.36
C ASN A 134 -14.63 -1.62 7.55
N GLU A 135 -14.68 -2.16 8.77
CA GLU A 135 -14.21 -1.47 9.98
C GLU A 135 -12.71 -1.20 9.94
N SER A 136 -11.90 -2.15 9.47
CA SER A 136 -10.45 -1.95 9.36
C SER A 136 -10.11 -0.86 8.33
N ILE A 137 -10.77 -0.82 7.17
CA ILE A 137 -10.56 0.25 6.17
C ILE A 137 -10.77 1.64 6.77
N ALA A 138 -11.87 1.81 7.51
CA ALA A 138 -12.21 3.09 8.11
C ALA A 138 -11.27 3.46 9.28
N ASN A 139 -10.97 2.51 10.16
CA ASN A 139 -10.30 2.79 11.43
C ASN A 139 -8.77 2.72 11.37
N ASP A 140 -8.22 1.84 10.54
CA ASP A 140 -6.77 1.59 10.49
C ASP A 140 -6.07 2.33 9.34
N PHE A 141 -6.80 2.67 8.28
CA PHE A 141 -6.22 3.12 7.02
C PHE A 141 -6.72 4.48 6.53
N GLU A 142 -7.70 5.10 7.20
CA GLU A 142 -8.33 6.34 6.73
C GLU A 142 -8.86 6.23 5.28
N GLY A 143 -9.18 5.00 4.86
CA GLY A 143 -9.71 4.69 3.54
C GLY A 143 -11.23 4.77 3.53
N GLU A 144 -11.80 4.78 2.32
CA GLU A 144 -13.25 4.79 2.15
C GLU A 144 -13.70 3.60 1.29
N LEU A 145 -14.59 2.76 1.83
CA LEU A 145 -15.26 1.73 1.06
C LEU A 145 -16.63 2.24 0.60
N LYS A 146 -16.87 2.21 -0.71
CA LYS A 146 -18.15 2.55 -1.31
C LYS A 146 -18.68 1.38 -2.11
N GLN A 147 -19.93 1.01 -1.86
CA GLN A 147 -20.63 0.11 -2.77
C GLN A 147 -21.19 0.92 -3.95
N ALA A 148 -20.89 0.49 -5.19
CA ALA A 148 -21.39 1.09 -6.42
C ALA A 148 -22.03 0.07 -7.38
N SER A 149 -22.90 0.57 -8.28
CA SER A 149 -23.62 -0.26 -9.27
C SER A 149 -22.73 -0.83 -10.39
N TYR A 150 -21.46 -0.40 -10.48
CA TYR A 150 -20.49 -0.85 -11.49
C TYR A 150 -19.09 -0.96 -10.87
N CYS A 151 -18.36 -2.04 -11.18
CA CYS A 151 -17.00 -2.30 -10.70
C CYS A 151 -15.98 -1.40 -11.41
N SER A 152 -15.57 -0.31 -10.79
CA SER A 152 -14.35 0.40 -11.17
C SER A 152 -13.51 0.66 -9.92
N LEU A 153 -12.34 0.00 -9.81
CA LEU A 153 -11.32 0.45 -8.87
C LEU A 153 -10.81 1.80 -9.36
N ALA A 154 -11.23 2.88 -8.72
CA ALA A 154 -10.78 4.23 -9.02
C ALA A 154 -9.72 4.66 -8.00
N ILE A 155 -8.47 4.76 -8.45
CA ILE A 155 -7.39 5.38 -7.68
C ILE A 155 -7.37 6.86 -8.08
N VAL A 156 -7.84 7.74 -7.20
CA VAL A 156 -7.78 9.19 -7.41
C VAL A 156 -6.72 9.76 -6.47
N LEU A 157 -5.59 10.15 -7.04
CA LEU A 157 -4.53 10.86 -6.33
C LEU A 157 -4.59 12.34 -6.68
N LEU A 158 -4.92 13.19 -5.70
CA LEU A 158 -4.82 14.63 -5.82
C LEU A 158 -3.51 15.09 -5.16
N VAL A 159 -2.46 15.24 -5.96
CA VAL A 159 -1.24 15.93 -5.54
C VAL A 159 -1.40 17.39 -5.95
N TYR A 160 -1.66 18.27 -4.99
CA TYR A 160 -1.58 19.71 -5.21
C TYR A 160 -0.13 20.15 -5.08
N SER A 161 0.47 20.55 -6.20
CA SER A 161 1.69 21.35 -6.22
C SER A 161 1.27 22.79 -6.47
N HIS A 162 1.58 23.69 -5.54
CA HIS A 162 1.55 25.13 -5.79
C HIS A 162 2.91 25.61 -6.25
#